data_AF-A0AAP5MD67-F1
#
_entry.id   AF-A0AAP5MD67-F1
#
_cell.length_a   1.000
_cell.length_b   1.000
_cell.length_c   1.000
_cell.angle_alpha   90.00
_cell.angle_beta   90.00
_cell.angle_gamma   90.00
#
_symmetry.space_group_name_H-M   'P 1'
#
loop_
_entity.id
_entity.type
_entity.pdbx_description
1 polymer ?
#
loop_
_entity_poly.entity_id
_entity_poly.type
_entity_poly.pdbx_seq_one_letter_code
_entity_poly.pdbx_strand_id
1 'polypeptide(L)'
;MSNLVSLEETAGLHITYFPKYVISDDPLLQQTDDELRKLFFRGLRLIFPELTEDNIVAAHINRATKMQPLQVLNYSSIVPTTITKNQDFFVLNTSQFINNTLNNNSVVQHVEEFVKMVAVF
;
A
#
# COMPACT_ATOMS: atom_id res chain seq x y z
N MET A 1 2.11 15.25 0.36
CA MET A 1 0.76 15.67 0.77
C MET A 1 0.89 16.27 2.15
N SER A 2 0.63 17.57 2.32
CA SER A 2 0.36 18.11 3.65
C SER A 2 -1.05 17.66 4.05
N ASN A 3 -1.22 17.37 5.32
CA ASN A 3 -2.52 17.17 5.91
C ASN A 3 -3.28 18.52 5.95
N LEU A 4 -4.54 18.56 5.52
CA LEU A 4 -5.43 19.72 5.62
C LEU A 4 -6.08 19.83 7.02
N VAL A 5 -5.41 19.35 8.06
CA VAL A 5 -5.89 19.39 9.45
C VAL A 5 -5.07 20.40 10.23
N SER A 6 -5.72 21.03 11.22
CA SER A 6 -5.10 22.01 12.10
C SER A 6 -3.95 21.39 12.89
N LEU A 7 -2.90 22.16 13.12
CA LEU A 7 -1.79 21.75 14.00
C LEU A 7 -2.23 21.50 15.44
N GLU A 8 -3.33 22.12 15.89
CA GLU A 8 -3.90 21.85 17.20
C GLU A 8 -4.32 20.38 17.36
N GLU A 9 -4.83 19.76 16.29
CA GLU A 9 -5.25 18.35 16.30
C GLU A 9 -4.06 17.38 16.26
N THR A 10 -2.87 17.86 15.92
CA THR A 10 -1.65 17.07 15.83
C THR A 10 -0.59 17.47 16.85
N ALA A 11 -0.98 18.21 17.91
CA ALA A 11 -0.07 18.71 18.95
C ALA A 11 1.14 19.48 18.39
N GLY A 12 0.94 20.24 17.30
CA GLY A 12 1.99 21.00 16.62
C GLY A 12 2.94 20.15 15.76
N LEU A 13 2.64 18.86 15.54
CA LEU A 13 3.49 17.94 14.79
C LEU A 13 2.95 17.68 13.38
N HIS A 14 3.85 17.28 12.50
CA HIS A 14 3.53 16.85 11.14
C HIS A 14 3.87 15.37 10.96
N ILE A 15 3.10 14.68 10.13
CA ILE A 15 3.39 13.31 9.68
C ILE A 15 3.54 13.30 8.17
N THR A 16 4.64 12.72 7.68
CA THR A 16 4.89 12.57 6.25
C THR A 16 5.22 11.11 5.93
N TYR A 17 4.58 10.59 4.88
CA TYR A 17 4.84 9.25 4.37
C TYR A 17 5.67 9.32 3.09
N PHE A 18 6.74 8.53 3.03
CA PHE A 18 7.60 8.38 1.84
C PHE A 18 7.45 6.99 1.24
N PRO A 19 6.51 6.78 0.30
CA PRO A 19 6.36 5.50 -0.35
C PRO A 19 7.50 5.28 -1.35
N LYS A 20 8.06 4.07 -1.35
CA LYS A 20 8.90 3.56 -2.45
C LYS A 20 8.38 2.18 -2.83
N TYR A 21 7.91 2.05 -4.07
CA TYR A 21 7.46 0.77 -4.60
C TYR A 21 8.65 0.03 -5.21
N VAL A 22 8.79 -1.22 -4.81
CA VAL A 22 9.83 -2.15 -5.28
C VAL A 22 9.18 -3.50 -5.56
N ILE A 23 9.82 -4.31 -6.40
CA ILE A 23 9.42 -5.69 -6.65
C ILE A 23 9.71 -6.56 -5.41
N SER A 24 9.02 -7.69 -5.25
CA SER A 24 9.04 -8.50 -4.03
C SER A 24 10.41 -9.12 -3.70
N ASP A 25 11.29 -9.21 -4.68
CA ASP A 25 12.67 -9.72 -4.59
C ASP A 25 13.73 -8.60 -4.61
N ASP A 26 13.30 -7.33 -4.52
CA ASP A 26 14.23 -6.20 -4.48
C ASP A 26 15.10 -6.24 -3.19
N PRO A 27 16.43 -6.09 -3.30
CA PRO A 27 17.32 -6.09 -2.14
C PRO A 27 16.99 -5.05 -1.06
N LEU A 28 16.32 -3.95 -1.41
CA LEU A 28 15.89 -2.92 -0.45
C LEU A 28 14.95 -3.49 0.63
N LEU A 29 14.21 -4.56 0.34
CA LEU A 29 13.34 -5.20 1.34
C LEU A 29 14.15 -5.94 2.42
N GLN A 30 15.41 -6.28 2.15
CA GLN A 30 16.30 -6.99 3.08
C GLN A 30 17.25 -6.05 3.84
N GLN A 31 17.32 -4.78 3.46
CA GLN A 31 18.15 -3.80 4.18
C GLN A 31 17.59 -3.52 5.58
N THR A 32 18.47 -3.26 6.52
CA THR A 32 18.11 -2.89 7.89
C THR A 32 17.39 -1.53 7.93
N ASP A 33 16.64 -1.28 9.00
CA ASP A 33 15.94 0.00 9.20
C ASP A 33 16.91 1.18 9.20
N ASP A 34 18.11 1.02 9.76
CA ASP A 34 19.12 2.06 9.82
C ASP A 34 19.71 2.39 8.43
N GLU A 35 19.96 1.38 7.60
CA GLU A 35 20.41 1.57 6.23
C GLU A 35 19.35 2.31 5.40
N LEU A 36 18.10 1.89 5.51
CA LEU A 36 16.99 2.54 4.81
C LEU A 36 16.77 3.96 5.34
N ARG A 37 16.82 4.19 6.65
CA ARG A 37 16.69 5.52 7.23
C ARG A 37 17.73 6.47 6.66
N LYS A 38 19.01 6.06 6.61
CA LYS A 38 20.09 6.86 5.99
C LYS A 38 19.82 7.13 4.51
N LEU A 39 19.36 6.12 3.77
CA LEU A 39 19.03 6.24 2.35
C LEU A 39 17.91 7.27 2.10
N PHE A 40 16.80 7.15 2.82
CA PHE A 40 15.65 8.05 2.68
C PHE A 40 15.97 9.46 3.17
N PHE A 41 16.67 9.62 4.29
CA PHE A 41 17.00 10.94 4.85
C PHE A 41 17.97 11.72 3.98
N ARG A 42 18.89 11.02 3.29
CA ARG A 42 19.73 11.65 2.27
C ARG A 42 18.88 12.27 1.16
N GLY A 43 17.88 11.55 0.66
CA GLY A 43 16.95 12.07 -0.34
C GLY A 43 16.08 13.20 0.22
N LEU A 44 15.59 13.06 1.45
CA LEU A 44 14.74 14.04 2.11
C LEU A 44 15.41 15.40 2.24
N ARG A 45 16.71 15.43 2.58
CA ARG A 45 17.50 16.66 2.69
C ARG A 45 17.76 17.35 1.36
N LEU A 46 17.67 16.63 0.23
CA LEU A 46 17.72 17.27 -1.09
C LEU A 46 16.44 18.07 -1.37
N ILE A 47 15.32 17.64 -0.81
CA ILE A 47 14.00 18.29 -0.98
C ILE A 47 13.79 19.38 0.07
N PHE A 48 14.22 19.13 1.32
CA PHE A 48 14.11 20.04 2.45
C PHE A 48 15.49 20.28 3.08
N PRO A 49 16.31 21.19 2.54
CA PRO A 49 17.68 21.43 3.01
C PRO A 49 17.78 21.90 4.47
N GLU A 50 16.78 22.63 4.94
CA GLU A 50 16.70 23.15 6.31
C GLU A 50 16.25 22.10 7.34
N LEU A 51 15.88 20.88 6.89
CA LEU A 51 15.45 19.83 7.81
C LEU A 51 16.66 19.26 8.58
N THR A 52 16.69 19.53 9.89
CA THR A 52 17.69 19.01 10.82
C THR A 52 17.17 17.80 11.58
N GLU A 53 18.07 17.03 12.21
CA GLU A 53 17.69 15.89 13.06
C GLU A 53 16.81 16.34 14.24
N ASP A 54 17.05 17.53 14.80
CA ASP A 54 16.27 18.07 15.93
C ASP A 54 14.82 18.38 15.55
N ASN A 55 14.49 18.45 14.26
CA ASN A 55 13.12 18.61 13.78
C ASN A 55 12.35 17.28 13.73
N ILE A 56 13.01 16.14 13.94
CA ILE A 56 12.46 14.81 13.70
C ILE A 56 12.19 14.13 15.04
N VAL A 57 10.91 14.08 15.41
CA VAL A 57 10.47 13.42 16.67
C VAL A 57 10.61 11.90 16.58
N ALA A 58 10.26 11.31 15.43
CA ALA A 58 10.35 9.89 15.20
C ALA A 58 10.42 9.56 13.70
N ALA A 59 11.03 8.41 13.39
CA ALA A 59 11.06 7.86 12.04
C ALA A 59 10.86 6.35 12.10
N HIS A 60 9.91 5.83 11.32
CA HIS A 60 9.57 4.42 11.28
C HIS A 60 9.67 3.90 9.85
N ILE A 61 10.35 2.77 9.68
CA ILE A 61 10.44 2.08 8.40
C ILE A 61 9.44 0.92 8.41
N ASN A 62 8.52 0.94 7.47
CA ASN A 62 7.57 -0.13 7.25
C ASN A 62 7.85 -0.81 5.91
N ARG A 63 7.67 -2.14 5.86
CA ARG A 63 7.88 -2.94 4.64
C ARG A 63 6.69 -3.86 4.43
N ALA A 64 6.27 -4.03 3.18
CA ALA A 64 5.25 -4.99 2.80
C ALA A 64 5.69 -5.72 1.52
N THR A 65 6.07 -6.99 1.66
CA THR A 65 6.54 -7.83 0.54
C THR A 65 5.39 -8.31 -0.34
N LYS A 66 4.18 -8.43 0.22
CA LYS A 66 2.98 -8.89 -0.48
C LYS A 66 1.92 -7.80 -0.44
N MET A 67 1.72 -7.15 -1.59
CA MET A 67 0.71 -6.11 -1.80
C MET A 67 -0.18 -6.52 -2.99
N GLN A 68 -0.59 -5.57 -3.84
CA GLN A 68 -1.29 -5.88 -5.08
C GLN A 68 -0.36 -6.66 -6.03
N PRO A 69 -0.86 -7.71 -6.70
CA PRO A 69 -0.11 -8.37 -7.76
C PRO A 69 0.27 -7.39 -8.87
N LEU A 70 1.48 -7.52 -9.41
CA LEU A 70 1.85 -6.81 -10.62
C LEU A 70 1.05 -7.39 -11.80
N GLN A 71 0.25 -6.56 -12.45
CA GLN A 71 -0.54 -6.96 -13.61
C GLN A 71 0.38 -7.10 -14.83
N VAL A 72 0.88 -8.31 -15.05
CA VAL A 72 1.66 -8.68 -16.23
C VAL A 72 0.80 -8.68 -17.49
N LEU A 73 1.42 -8.87 -18.66
CA LEU A 73 0.68 -9.04 -19.91
C LEU A 73 -0.32 -10.20 -19.77
N ASN A 74 -1.54 -9.96 -20.26
CA ASN A 74 -2.66 -10.90 -20.16
C ASN A 74 -3.05 -11.27 -18.73
N TYR A 75 -2.82 -10.39 -17.73
CA TYR A 75 -3.20 -10.67 -16.35
C TYR A 75 -4.66 -11.14 -16.20
N SER A 76 -5.58 -10.56 -16.98
CA SER A 76 -7.00 -10.93 -17.01
C SER A 76 -7.28 -12.41 -17.28
N SER A 77 -6.37 -13.15 -17.94
CA SER A 77 -6.53 -14.59 -18.21
C SER A 77 -6.07 -15.50 -17.07
N ILE A 78 -5.34 -14.95 -16.09
CA ILE A 78 -4.78 -15.70 -14.95
C ILE A 78 -5.36 -15.25 -13.59
N VAL A 79 -6.34 -14.35 -13.62
CA VAL A 79 -7.02 -13.86 -12.41
C VAL A 79 -7.75 -15.00 -11.71
N PRO A 80 -7.56 -15.19 -10.40
CA PRO A 80 -8.28 -16.22 -9.66
C PRO A 80 -9.78 -15.91 -9.60
N THR A 81 -10.60 -16.95 -9.69
CA THR A 81 -12.05 -16.82 -9.49
C THR A 81 -12.40 -16.79 -8.02
N THR A 82 -13.49 -16.09 -7.67
CA THR A 82 -13.99 -16.08 -6.29
C THR A 82 -14.62 -17.41 -5.88
N ILE A 83 -15.21 -18.13 -6.83
CA ILE A 83 -15.77 -19.46 -6.64
C ILE A 83 -14.62 -20.47 -6.53
N THR A 84 -14.68 -21.32 -5.50
CA THR A 84 -13.76 -22.44 -5.33
C THR A 84 -14.41 -23.77 -5.73
N LYS A 85 -13.69 -24.87 -5.59
CA LYS A 85 -14.24 -26.22 -5.84
C LYS A 85 -15.37 -26.62 -4.87
N ASN A 86 -15.47 -25.97 -3.70
CA ASN A 86 -16.54 -26.23 -2.74
C ASN A 86 -17.63 -25.17 -2.91
N GLN A 87 -18.89 -25.59 -2.96
CA GLN A 87 -20.03 -24.74 -3.31
C GLN A 87 -20.31 -23.62 -2.28
N ASP A 88 -19.87 -23.81 -1.04
CA ASP A 88 -20.09 -22.93 0.10
C ASP A 88 -18.80 -22.23 0.58
N PHE A 89 -17.72 -22.32 -0.22
CA PHE A 89 -16.44 -21.70 0.11
C PHE A 89 -15.99 -20.75 -1.00
N PHE A 90 -15.84 -19.48 -0.64
CA PHE A 90 -15.47 -18.40 -1.54
C PHE A 90 -14.19 -17.71 -1.06
N VAL A 91 -13.35 -17.27 -2.01
CA VAL A 91 -12.14 -16.50 -1.70
C VAL A 91 -12.20 -15.18 -2.45
N LEU A 92 -12.45 -14.08 -1.73
CA LEU A 92 -12.50 -12.73 -2.28
C LEU A 92 -11.32 -11.92 -1.77
N ASN A 93 -10.48 -11.39 -2.67
CA ASN A 93 -9.36 -10.52 -2.31
C ASN A 93 -8.96 -9.61 -3.49
N THR A 94 -7.86 -8.89 -3.34
CA THR A 94 -7.43 -7.87 -4.31
C THR A 94 -6.63 -8.43 -5.49
N SER A 95 -6.28 -9.72 -5.49
CA SER A 95 -5.72 -10.39 -6.68
C SER A 95 -6.76 -10.55 -7.79
N GLN A 96 -8.05 -10.33 -7.51
CA GLN A 96 -9.10 -10.32 -8.50
C GLN A 96 -9.24 -8.99 -9.27
N PHE A 97 -8.46 -7.97 -8.92
CA PHE A 97 -8.59 -6.66 -9.54
C PHE A 97 -7.97 -6.65 -10.94
N ILE A 98 -8.75 -6.25 -11.95
CA ILE A 98 -8.30 -6.02 -13.33
C ILE A 98 -8.42 -4.53 -13.62
N ASN A 99 -7.34 -3.90 -14.11
CA ASN A 99 -7.31 -2.46 -14.43
C ASN A 99 -7.82 -1.58 -13.27
N ASN A 100 -7.54 -1.96 -12.03
CA ASN A 100 -8.04 -1.30 -10.84
C ASN A 100 -6.95 -1.23 -9.75
N THR A 101 -7.17 -0.41 -8.72
CA THR A 101 -6.20 -0.15 -7.64
C THR A 101 -6.76 -0.54 -6.26
N LEU A 102 -5.89 -0.61 -5.25
CA LEU A 102 -6.24 -0.91 -3.86
C LEU A 102 -7.00 0.21 -3.12
N ASN A 103 -7.61 1.16 -3.83
CA ASN A 103 -8.35 2.23 -3.16
C ASN A 103 -9.65 1.69 -2.54
N ASN A 104 -10.15 2.38 -1.51
CA ASN A 104 -11.30 1.92 -0.74
C ASN A 104 -12.58 1.79 -1.58
N ASN A 105 -12.80 2.65 -2.58
CA ASN A 105 -13.98 2.56 -3.44
C ASN A 105 -13.96 1.29 -4.26
N SER A 106 -12.81 0.94 -4.84
CA SER A 106 -12.63 -0.29 -5.62
C SER A 106 -12.83 -1.55 -4.78
N VAL A 107 -12.34 -1.53 -3.53
CA VAL A 107 -12.55 -2.64 -2.58
C VAL A 107 -14.03 -2.79 -2.23
N VAL A 108 -14.72 -1.69 -1.88
CA VAL A 108 -16.15 -1.72 -1.54
C VAL A 108 -16.96 -2.22 -2.73
N GLN A 109 -16.73 -1.67 -3.93
CA GLN A 109 -17.43 -2.09 -5.14
C GLN A 109 -17.23 -3.60 -5.41
N HIS A 110 -16.01 -4.11 -5.25
CA HIS A 110 -15.72 -5.54 -5.45
C HIS A 110 -16.50 -6.44 -4.48
N VAL A 111 -16.64 -6.01 -3.23
CA VAL A 111 -17.45 -6.71 -2.23
C VAL A 111 -18.94 -6.66 -2.58
N GLU A 112 -19.45 -5.50 -2.97
CA GLU A 112 -20.87 -5.34 -3.35
C GLU A 112 -21.25 -6.21 -4.56
N GLU A 113 -20.38 -6.27 -5.58
CA GLU A 113 -20.56 -7.13 -6.75
C GLU A 113 -20.53 -8.61 -6.38
N PHE A 114 -19.62 -9.01 -5.49
CA PHE A 114 -19.57 -10.37 -4.96
C PHE A 114 -20.86 -10.74 -4.22
N VAL A 115 -21.35 -9.90 -3.31
CA VAL A 115 -22.57 -10.16 -2.55
C VAL A 115 -23.78 -10.33 -3.48
N LYS A 116 -23.90 -9.50 -4.53
CA LYS A 116 -24.96 -9.63 -5.55
C LYS A 116 -24.88 -10.96 -6.29
N MET A 117 -23.67 -11.45 -6.58
CA MET A 117 -23.47 -12.74 -7.26
C MET A 117 -23.90 -13.91 -6.37
N VAL A 118 -23.51 -13.91 -5.08
CA VAL A 118 -23.82 -15.03 -4.18
C VAL A 118 -25.25 -15.02 -3.65
N ALA A 119 -25.89 -13.87 -3.54
CA ALA A 119 -27.28 -13.75 -3.09
C ALA A 119 -28.32 -14.32 -4.08
N VAL A 120 -27.89 -14.72 -5.28
CA VAL A 120 -28.72 -15.35 -6.32
C VAL A 120 -28.74 -16.89 -6.18
N PHE A 121 -27.89 -17.46 -5.31
CA PHE A 121 -27.90 -18.89 -4.94
C PHE A 121 -28.69 -19.14 -3.66
#